data_AF-A0A0S4LIA5-F1
#
_entry.id   AF-A0A0S4LIA5-F1
#
_cell.length_a   1.000
_cell.length_b   1.000
_cell.length_c   1.000
_cell.angle_alpha   90.00
_cell.angle_beta   90.00
_cell.angle_gamma   90.00
#
_symmetry.space_group_name_H-M   'P 1'
#
loop_
_entity.id
_entity.type
_entity.pdbx_description
1 polymer ?
#
loop_
_entity_poly.entity_id
_entity_poly.type
_entity_poly.pdbx_seq_one_letter_code
_entity_poly.pdbx_strand_id
1 'polypeptide(L)'
;MGDAFRFSPIKAVSLHGITPLTLRGLIVVVGPNSSGKTTLLREIHSAVSGVEKKLLVAQELSYRGLPPVREFIEHFTSTNDIEEVVSSGNVYHYKKLGHQYGTHVGIGGGWDKNELEKLYEQHENFVQAPIREGTKSTAYLQQMGLLECSALFIENRLMITQGTGSFDTAQGVPSNTLQALRLNDEAQERLTKEVLKVFRRGAWLDISGGASLGIKISDDGYKRGLRKFGQCDKWEPGFTNATGRWRHKGARQ
;
A
#
# COMPACT_ATOMS: atom_id res chain seq x y z
N MET A 1 -17.96 9.59 -2.33
CA MET A 1 -17.64 8.15 -2.40
C MET A 1 -16.42 8.05 -3.31
N GLY A 2 -15.27 7.68 -2.75
CA GLY A 2 -13.97 8.28 -3.09
C GLY A 2 -13.35 7.92 -4.44
N ASP A 3 -12.72 8.92 -5.02
CA ASP A 3 -11.93 9.03 -6.26
C ASP A 3 -10.67 8.12 -6.32
N ALA A 4 -10.55 7.11 -5.44
CA ALA A 4 -9.35 6.30 -5.27
C ALA A 4 -8.97 5.49 -6.54
N PHE A 5 -9.94 5.25 -7.42
CA PHE A 5 -9.71 4.60 -8.71
C PHE A 5 -9.46 5.59 -9.84
N ARG A 6 -9.53 6.91 -9.63
CA ARG A 6 -9.31 7.89 -10.70
C ARG A 6 -7.89 7.84 -11.23
N PHE A 7 -6.93 7.68 -10.32
CA PHE A 7 -5.51 7.69 -10.63
C PHE A 7 -5.00 6.32 -11.08
N SER A 8 -5.63 5.21 -10.65
CA SER A 8 -5.16 3.86 -11.03
C SER A 8 -4.94 3.70 -12.54
N PRO A 9 -3.80 3.13 -12.98
CA PRO A 9 -3.37 3.23 -14.36
C PRO A 9 -4.01 2.13 -15.21
N ILE A 10 -4.54 1.06 -14.61
CA ILE A 10 -5.19 -0.05 -15.34
C ILE A 10 -6.70 0.13 -15.34
N LYS A 11 -7.28 0.17 -16.53
CA LYS A 11 -8.72 0.27 -16.76
C LYS A 11 -9.40 -1.09 -16.77
N ALA A 12 -8.81 -2.05 -17.48
CA ALA A 12 -9.46 -3.33 -17.74
C ALA A 12 -8.44 -4.47 -17.97
N VAL A 13 -8.93 -5.69 -17.76
CA VAL A 13 -8.18 -6.95 -17.95
C VAL A 13 -9.03 -7.90 -18.78
N SER A 14 -8.48 -8.42 -19.86
CA SER A 14 -9.12 -9.46 -20.67
C SER A 14 -8.50 -10.81 -20.36
N LEU A 15 -9.35 -11.80 -20.11
CA LEU A 15 -8.97 -13.18 -19.83
C LEU A 15 -9.56 -14.10 -20.90
N HIS A 16 -8.91 -15.25 -21.13
CA HIS A 16 -9.40 -16.20 -22.12
C HIS A 16 -10.81 -16.70 -21.77
N GLY A 17 -11.74 -16.59 -22.72
CA GLY A 17 -13.11 -17.07 -22.55
C GLY A 17 -13.98 -16.25 -21.59
N ILE A 18 -13.51 -15.08 -21.14
CA ILE A 18 -14.25 -14.20 -20.23
C ILE A 18 -14.36 -12.81 -20.86
N THR A 19 -15.52 -12.18 -20.75
CA THR A 19 -15.73 -10.79 -21.17
C THR A 19 -14.73 -9.87 -20.44
N PRO A 20 -14.14 -8.86 -21.10
CA PRO A 20 -13.18 -7.95 -20.48
C PRO A 20 -13.68 -7.38 -19.14
N LEU A 21 -12.88 -7.54 -18.10
CA LEU A 21 -13.18 -7.13 -16.73
C LEU A 21 -12.70 -5.69 -16.53
N THR A 22 -13.64 -4.76 -16.27
CA THR A 22 -13.28 -3.39 -15.88
C THR A 22 -12.84 -3.38 -14.42
N LEU A 23 -11.66 -2.83 -14.13
CA LEU A 23 -11.12 -2.75 -12.77
C LEU A 23 -11.70 -1.56 -12.02
N ARG A 24 -12.79 -1.80 -11.29
CA ARG A 24 -13.46 -0.84 -10.39
C ARG A 24 -13.97 -1.55 -9.15
N GLY A 25 -13.84 -0.88 -7.99
CA GLY A 25 -14.33 -1.42 -6.72
C GLY A 25 -13.51 -2.61 -6.21
N LEU A 26 -14.16 -3.48 -5.42
CA LEU A 26 -13.55 -4.70 -4.90
C LEU A 26 -13.82 -5.87 -5.86
N ILE A 27 -12.75 -6.41 -6.43
CA ILE A 27 -12.82 -7.60 -7.29
C ILE A 27 -12.13 -8.76 -6.57
N VAL A 28 -12.87 -9.87 -6.43
CA VAL A 28 -12.36 -11.08 -5.78
C VAL A 28 -12.11 -12.15 -6.85
N VAL A 29 -10.87 -12.60 -6.98
CA VAL A 29 -10.49 -13.66 -7.92
C VAL A 29 -10.51 -15.00 -7.18
N VAL A 30 -11.45 -15.87 -7.56
CA VAL A 30 -11.61 -17.22 -6.99
C VAL A 30 -11.37 -18.29 -8.05
N GLY A 31 -10.88 -19.46 -7.62
CA GLY A 31 -10.64 -20.59 -8.52
C GLY A 31 -9.76 -21.67 -7.88
N PRO A 32 -9.63 -22.85 -8.52
CA PRO A 32 -8.83 -23.97 -8.02
C PRO A 32 -7.38 -23.59 -7.74
N ASN A 33 -6.69 -24.37 -6.91
CA ASN A 33 -5.24 -24.22 -6.75
C ASN A 33 -4.54 -24.31 -8.10
N SER A 34 -3.50 -23.50 -8.29
CA SER A 34 -2.72 -23.43 -9.55
C SER A 34 -3.48 -22.93 -10.78
N SER A 35 -4.68 -22.33 -10.63
CA SER A 35 -5.43 -21.72 -11.75
C SER A 35 -4.88 -20.38 -12.26
N GLY A 36 -3.66 -19.98 -11.86
CA GLY A 36 -3.04 -18.73 -12.31
C GLY A 36 -3.41 -17.45 -11.56
N LYS A 37 -4.20 -17.50 -10.47
CA LYS A 37 -4.64 -16.29 -9.71
C LYS A 37 -3.50 -15.38 -9.29
N THR A 38 -2.47 -15.92 -8.64
CA THR A 38 -1.31 -15.16 -8.19
C THR A 38 -0.53 -14.59 -9.37
N THR A 39 -0.40 -15.36 -10.45
CA THR A 39 0.27 -14.92 -11.68
C THR A 39 -0.48 -13.74 -12.31
N LEU A 40 -1.81 -13.82 -12.42
CA LEU A 40 -2.66 -12.73 -12.90
C LEU A 40 -2.48 -11.46 -12.07
N LEU A 41 -2.53 -11.56 -10.73
CA LEU A 41 -2.32 -10.41 -9.86
C LEU A 41 -0.91 -9.82 -10.01
N ARG A 42 0.12 -10.66 -10.24
CA ARG A 42 1.48 -10.20 -10.51
C ARG A 42 1.61 -9.53 -11.87
N GLU A 43 0.89 -9.98 -12.89
CA GLU A 43 0.84 -9.34 -14.21
C GLU A 43 0.21 -7.94 -14.12
N ILE A 44 -0.94 -7.82 -13.45
CA ILE A 44 -1.59 -6.53 -13.19
C ILE A 44 -0.64 -5.62 -12.41
N HIS A 45 -0.03 -6.13 -11.34
CA HIS A 45 0.89 -5.37 -10.53
C HIS A 45 2.12 -4.89 -11.33
N SER A 46 2.72 -5.74 -12.17
CA SER A 46 3.84 -5.34 -13.03
C SER A 46 3.45 -4.28 -14.05
N ALA A 47 2.22 -4.32 -14.56
CA ALA A 47 1.70 -3.28 -15.45
C ALA A 47 1.56 -1.94 -14.71
N VAL A 48 1.09 -1.96 -13.46
CA VAL A 48 0.96 -0.75 -12.63
C VAL A 48 2.33 -0.20 -12.22
N SER A 49 3.28 -1.06 -11.86
CA SER A 49 4.61 -0.64 -11.41
C SER A 49 5.58 -0.32 -12.56
N GLY A 50 5.14 -0.41 -13.82
CA GLY A 50 6.00 -0.23 -14.99
C GLY A 50 7.18 -1.21 -15.04
N VAL A 51 7.01 -2.43 -14.52
CA VAL A 51 8.03 -3.48 -14.56
C VAL A 51 7.75 -4.39 -15.74
N GLU A 52 8.78 -4.69 -16.52
CA GLU A 52 8.65 -5.57 -17.67
C GLU A 52 8.30 -7.01 -17.22
N LYS A 53 7.24 -7.56 -17.81
CA LYS A 53 6.74 -8.90 -17.52
C LYS A 53 5.87 -9.41 -18.65
N LYS A 54 6.15 -10.64 -19.10
CA LYS A 54 5.30 -11.35 -20.05
C LYS A 54 3.91 -11.64 -19.46
N LEU A 55 2.86 -11.46 -20.25
CA LEU A 55 1.51 -11.89 -19.90
C LEU A 55 1.37 -13.40 -20.14
N LEU A 56 1.00 -14.15 -19.11
CA LEU A 56 0.78 -15.60 -19.14
C LEU A 56 -0.70 -15.94 -18.92
N VAL A 57 -1.40 -15.16 -18.09
CA VAL A 57 -2.80 -15.39 -17.75
C VAL A 57 -3.71 -14.35 -18.40
N ALA A 58 -3.34 -13.07 -18.30
CA ALA A 58 -4.03 -12.02 -19.03
C ALA A 58 -3.76 -12.14 -20.53
N GLN A 59 -4.80 -12.00 -21.34
CA GLN A 59 -4.64 -11.84 -22.78
C GLN A 59 -4.36 -10.39 -23.14
N GLU A 60 -4.98 -9.48 -22.41
CA GLU A 60 -4.86 -8.06 -22.66
C GLU A 60 -4.99 -7.26 -21.36
N LEU A 61 -4.15 -6.23 -21.20
CA LEU A 61 -4.32 -5.20 -20.17
C LEU A 61 -4.53 -3.84 -20.85
N SER A 62 -5.59 -3.14 -20.47
CA SER A 62 -5.86 -1.80 -21.01
C SER A 62 -5.53 -0.74 -19.96
N TYR A 63 -4.73 0.26 -20.34
CA TYR A 63 -4.47 1.41 -19.49
C TYR A 63 -5.67 2.37 -19.45
N ARG A 64 -5.72 3.17 -18.39
CA ARG A 64 -6.61 4.32 -18.24
C ARG A 64 -5.83 5.58 -18.63
N GLY A 65 -6.52 6.53 -19.26
CA GLY A 65 -5.98 7.88 -19.47
C GLY A 65 -5.66 8.53 -18.12
N LEU A 66 -4.50 9.18 -18.04
CA LEU A 66 -4.10 9.88 -16.83
C LEU A 66 -4.89 11.18 -16.66
N PRO A 67 -5.27 11.55 -15.43
CA PRO A 67 -5.80 12.87 -15.12
C PRO A 67 -4.69 13.93 -15.15
N PRO A 68 -4.95 15.16 -15.60
CA PRO A 68 -3.94 16.21 -15.74
C PRO A 68 -2.92 16.24 -14.59
N VAL A 69 -1.64 16.39 -14.92
CA VAL A 69 -0.52 16.33 -13.95
C VAL A 69 -0.74 17.21 -12.72
N ARG A 70 -1.38 18.37 -12.89
CA ARG A 70 -1.74 19.28 -11.79
C ARG A 70 -2.71 18.63 -10.81
N GLU A 71 -3.77 17.98 -11.29
CA GLU A 71 -4.74 17.28 -10.44
C GLU A 71 -4.11 16.10 -9.70
N PHE A 72 -3.18 15.40 -10.37
CA PHE A 72 -2.40 14.33 -9.77
C PHE A 72 -1.56 14.85 -8.59
N ILE A 73 -0.79 15.92 -8.80
CA ILE A 73 0.05 16.53 -7.75
C ILE A 73 -0.83 17.04 -6.61
N GLU A 74 -1.87 17.81 -6.91
CA GLU A 74 -2.80 18.34 -5.90
C GLU A 74 -3.42 17.21 -5.06
N HIS A 75 -3.80 16.09 -5.68
CA HIS A 75 -4.33 14.94 -4.97
C HIS A 75 -3.31 14.33 -4.01
N PHE A 76 -2.14 13.94 -4.51
CA PHE A 76 -1.14 13.23 -3.70
C PHE A 76 -0.43 14.14 -2.68
N THR A 77 -0.43 15.46 -2.88
CA THR A 77 -0.05 16.41 -1.84
C THR A 77 -1.13 16.53 -0.77
N SER A 78 -2.42 16.55 -1.14
CA SER A 78 -3.52 16.60 -0.17
C SER A 78 -3.62 15.35 0.71
N THR A 79 -3.18 14.19 0.21
CA THR A 79 -3.15 12.93 0.95
C THR A 79 -1.85 12.70 1.73
N ASN A 80 -0.93 13.68 1.71
CA ASN A 80 0.41 13.59 2.31
C ASN A 80 1.25 12.42 1.76
N ASP A 81 1.03 12.01 0.51
CA ASP A 81 1.86 11.02 -0.18
C ASP A 81 3.06 11.68 -0.89
N ILE A 82 2.93 12.96 -1.26
CA ILE A 82 3.97 13.80 -1.86
C ILE A 82 4.12 15.11 -1.06
N GLU A 83 5.36 15.51 -0.78
CA GLU A 83 5.75 16.81 -0.24
C GLU A 83 6.33 17.68 -1.34
N GLU A 84 5.95 18.95 -1.35
CA GLU A 84 6.62 19.97 -2.16
C GLU A 84 7.72 20.64 -1.32
N VAL A 85 8.95 20.51 -1.77
CA VAL A 85 10.17 21.06 -1.15
C VAL A 85 10.70 22.17 -2.05
N VAL A 86 10.75 23.38 -1.53
CA VAL A 86 11.38 24.51 -2.22
C VAL A 86 12.88 24.47 -1.98
N SER A 87 13.65 24.25 -3.04
CA SER A 87 15.12 24.31 -2.97
C SER A 87 15.64 25.72 -3.22
N SER A 88 16.88 25.97 -2.83
CA SER A 88 17.60 27.23 -3.08
C SER A 88 17.61 27.54 -4.58
N GLY A 89 16.85 28.57 -4.98
CA GLY A 89 16.68 28.99 -6.38
C GLY A 89 15.23 28.97 -6.91
N ASN A 90 14.21 28.80 -6.05
CA ASN A 90 12.79 28.70 -6.43
C ASN A 90 12.47 27.50 -7.34
N VAL A 91 13.30 26.46 -7.31
CA VAL A 91 13.01 25.19 -7.99
C VAL A 91 12.16 24.33 -7.05
N TYR A 92 10.96 23.99 -7.53
CA TYR A 92 10.03 23.11 -6.83
C TYR A 92 10.47 21.66 -7.03
N HIS A 93 10.80 20.99 -5.94
CA HIS A 93 11.06 19.56 -5.90
C HIS A 93 9.89 18.86 -5.22
N TYR A 94 9.42 17.78 -5.83
CA TYR A 94 8.46 16.90 -5.21
C TYR A 94 9.20 15.72 -4.59
N LYS A 95 8.90 15.41 -3.35
CA LYS A 95 9.48 14.29 -2.61
C LYS A 95 8.35 13.36 -2.18
N LYS A 96 8.49 12.06 -2.42
CA LYS A 96 7.55 11.08 -1.87
C LYS A 96 7.68 11.01 -0.35
N LEU A 97 6.57 11.23 0.35
CA LEU A 97 6.43 11.02 1.80
C LEU A 97 5.91 9.61 2.11
N GLY A 98 5.09 9.06 1.22
CA GLY A 98 4.39 7.79 1.36
C GLY A 98 4.91 6.68 0.43
N HIS A 99 4.64 5.44 0.81
CA HIS A 99 5.32 4.21 0.42
C HIS A 99 5.19 3.73 -1.04
N GLN A 100 6.25 3.06 -1.51
CA GLN A 100 6.18 1.99 -2.51
C GLN A 100 5.67 0.70 -1.84
N TYR A 101 4.36 0.51 -1.79
CA TYR A 101 3.76 -0.56 -0.98
C TYR A 101 4.08 -1.97 -1.51
N GLY A 102 4.92 -2.70 -0.78
CA GLY A 102 5.25 -4.09 -1.11
C GLY A 102 6.15 -4.24 -2.35
N THR A 103 6.76 -3.16 -2.81
CA THR A 103 7.63 -3.19 -3.99
C THR A 103 9.01 -2.72 -3.61
N HIS A 104 9.98 -3.62 -3.74
CA HIS A 104 11.42 -3.31 -3.72
C HIS A 104 11.88 -2.75 -5.07
N VAL A 105 10.93 -2.43 -5.95
CA VAL A 105 11.14 -2.21 -7.38
C VAL A 105 10.64 -0.82 -7.72
N GLY A 106 11.32 0.17 -7.18
CA GLY A 106 11.10 1.57 -7.53
C GLY A 106 12.22 2.41 -6.95
N ILE A 107 12.69 3.37 -7.73
CA ILE A 107 13.69 4.33 -7.25
C ILE A 107 12.93 5.30 -6.34
N GLY A 108 13.19 5.21 -5.04
CA GLY A 108 12.82 6.26 -4.09
C GLY A 108 13.62 7.50 -4.46
N GLY A 109 12.97 8.49 -5.06
CA GLY A 109 13.60 9.70 -5.55
C GLY A 109 12.59 10.82 -5.52
N GLY A 110 13.08 12.03 -5.27
CA GLY A 110 12.34 13.24 -5.59
C GLY A 110 12.53 13.61 -7.06
N TRP A 111 11.70 14.50 -7.55
CA TRP A 111 11.70 14.95 -8.93
C TRP A 111 11.54 16.46 -8.97
N ASP A 112 12.15 17.11 -9.95
CA ASP A 112 11.74 18.47 -10.25
C ASP A 112 10.42 18.47 -11.05
N LYS A 113 9.73 19.62 -11.06
CA LYS A 113 8.45 19.77 -11.76
C LYS A 113 8.53 19.48 -13.26
N ASN A 114 9.62 19.89 -13.92
CA ASN A 114 9.77 19.74 -15.37
C ASN A 114 10.05 18.28 -15.75
N GLU A 115 10.82 17.56 -14.93
CA GLU A 115 11.04 16.12 -15.07
C GLU A 115 9.73 15.35 -14.94
N LEU A 116 8.90 15.71 -13.96
CA LEU A 116 7.58 15.11 -13.78
C LEU A 116 6.67 15.34 -14.99
N GLU A 117 6.57 16.58 -15.48
CA GLU A 117 5.78 16.91 -16.67
C GLU A 117 6.25 16.11 -17.89
N LYS A 118 7.57 16.01 -18.11
CA LYS A 118 8.15 15.20 -19.20
C LYS A 118 7.83 13.72 -19.08
N LEU A 119 7.93 13.14 -17.88
CA LEU A 119 7.57 11.73 -17.65
C LEU A 119 6.09 11.47 -17.89
N TYR A 120 5.24 12.43 -17.50
CA TYR A 120 3.80 12.37 -17.69
C TYR A 120 3.44 12.38 -19.19
N GLU A 121 4.03 13.28 -19.99
CA GLU A 121 3.84 13.33 -21.46
C GLU A 121 4.29 12.03 -22.15
N GLN A 122 5.42 11.46 -21.71
CA GLN A 122 5.90 10.17 -22.23
C GLN A 122 4.91 9.04 -21.95
N HIS A 123 4.24 9.07 -20.80
CA HIS A 123 3.26 8.05 -20.43
C HIS A 123 1.96 8.17 -21.23
N GLU A 124 1.49 9.38 -21.53
CA GLU A 124 0.26 9.57 -22.32
C GLU A 124 0.36 8.89 -23.70
N ASN A 125 1.54 8.95 -24.33
CA ASN A 125 1.84 8.24 -25.58
C ASN A 125 1.86 6.72 -25.41
N PHE A 126 2.21 6.22 -24.21
CA PHE A 126 2.28 4.80 -23.89
C PHE A 126 0.91 4.16 -23.65
N VAL A 127 -0.05 4.93 -23.12
CA VAL A 127 -1.40 4.48 -22.74
C VAL A 127 -2.32 4.19 -23.94
N GLN A 128 -1.93 4.63 -25.14
CA GLN A 128 -2.80 4.59 -26.32
C GLN A 128 -3.14 3.18 -26.82
N ALA A 129 -2.32 2.17 -26.51
CA ALA A 129 -2.52 0.80 -26.97
C ALA A 129 -2.61 -0.19 -25.80
N PRO A 130 -3.51 -1.20 -25.88
CA PRO A 130 -3.56 -2.26 -24.89
C PRO A 130 -2.33 -3.17 -24.98
N ILE A 131 -1.93 -3.72 -23.82
CA ILE A 131 -0.80 -4.63 -23.69
C ILE A 131 -1.25 -6.06 -24.01
N ARG A 132 -0.59 -6.75 -24.94
CA ARG A 132 -0.93 -8.15 -25.30
C ARG A 132 0.20 -9.16 -25.08
N GLU A 133 1.46 -8.76 -25.25
CA GLU A 133 2.60 -9.68 -25.20
C GLU A 133 3.39 -9.59 -23.88
N GLY A 134 3.32 -8.44 -23.22
CA GLY A 134 4.04 -8.19 -21.98
C GLY A 134 4.02 -6.72 -21.62
N THR A 135 4.04 -6.43 -20.32
CA THR A 135 4.19 -5.08 -19.80
C THR A 135 5.57 -4.56 -20.19
N LYS A 136 5.67 -3.27 -20.55
CA LYS A 136 6.95 -2.64 -20.88
C LYS A 136 7.41 -1.77 -19.71
N SER A 137 8.73 -1.61 -19.61
CA SER A 137 9.33 -0.67 -18.66
C SER A 137 8.88 0.76 -18.96
N THR A 138 8.41 1.47 -17.95
CA THR A 138 8.01 2.88 -18.05
C THR A 138 8.51 3.65 -16.84
N ALA A 139 9.37 4.64 -17.08
CA ALA A 139 9.94 5.47 -16.01
C ALA A 139 8.85 6.16 -15.19
N TYR A 140 7.79 6.65 -15.86
CA TYR A 140 6.63 7.22 -15.18
C TYR A 140 5.99 6.23 -14.19
N LEU A 141 5.61 5.03 -14.61
CA LEU A 141 4.92 4.07 -13.72
C LEU A 141 5.83 3.51 -12.63
N GLN A 142 7.12 3.37 -12.90
CA GLN A 142 8.12 2.99 -11.89
C GLN A 142 8.23 4.05 -10.78
N GLN A 143 8.01 5.32 -11.13
CA GLN A 143 8.02 6.41 -10.17
C GLN A 143 6.63 6.62 -9.55
N MET A 144 5.55 6.61 -10.31
CA MET A 144 4.22 7.05 -9.86
C MET A 144 3.24 5.92 -9.62
N GLY A 145 3.28 4.86 -10.43
CA GLY A 145 2.32 3.76 -10.33
C GLY A 145 2.35 3.04 -8.98
N LEU A 146 3.47 3.13 -8.25
CA LEU A 146 3.60 2.58 -6.90
C LEU A 146 2.90 3.42 -5.81
N LEU A 147 2.59 4.68 -6.08
CA LEU A 147 1.73 5.50 -5.20
C LEU A 147 0.28 5.03 -5.26
N GLU A 148 -0.10 4.39 -6.37
CA GLU A 148 -1.49 4.01 -6.67
C GLU A 148 -1.79 2.53 -6.36
N CYS A 149 -0.78 1.74 -6.02
CA CYS A 149 -0.92 0.29 -5.86
C CYS A 149 -0.11 -0.26 -4.70
N SER A 150 -0.68 -1.26 -4.05
CA SER A 150 -0.02 -2.03 -3.00
C SER A 150 -0.13 -3.52 -3.27
N ALA A 151 1.01 -4.19 -3.38
CA ALA A 151 1.05 -5.64 -3.51
C ALA A 151 1.08 -6.33 -2.13
N LEU A 152 -0.03 -6.98 -1.76
CA LEU A 152 -0.12 -7.79 -0.54
C LEU A 152 0.25 -9.26 -0.78
N PHE A 153 1.25 -9.52 -1.62
CA PHE A 153 1.75 -10.88 -1.85
C PHE A 153 2.39 -11.47 -0.58
N ILE A 154 2.44 -12.80 -0.51
CA ILE A 154 2.94 -13.49 0.68
C ILE A 154 4.40 -13.15 0.97
N GLU A 155 5.23 -12.96 -0.06
CA GLU A 155 6.63 -12.56 0.08
C GLU A 155 6.74 -11.18 0.75
N ASN A 156 5.91 -10.23 0.32
CA ASN A 156 5.87 -8.89 0.90
C ASN A 156 5.40 -8.92 2.35
N ARG A 157 4.38 -9.73 2.64
CA ARG A 157 3.87 -9.93 4.01
C ARG A 157 4.92 -10.56 4.92
N LEU A 158 5.66 -11.55 4.42
CA LEU A 158 6.73 -12.22 5.17
C LEU A 158 7.87 -11.23 5.46
N MET A 159 8.28 -10.45 4.46
CA MET A 159 9.30 -9.41 4.65
C MET A 159 8.88 -8.36 5.66
N ILE A 160 7.63 -7.89 5.60
CA ILE A 160 7.09 -6.95 6.58
C ILE A 160 7.18 -7.52 8.01
N THR A 161 6.96 -8.83 8.18
CA THR A 161 7.07 -9.49 9.50
C THR A 161 8.50 -9.78 9.94
N GLN A 162 9.46 -9.89 9.02
CA GLN A 162 10.86 -10.18 9.30
C GLN A 162 11.73 -8.92 9.44
N GLY A 163 11.32 -7.81 8.81
CA GLY A 163 12.07 -6.56 8.71
C GLY A 163 11.77 -5.54 9.81
N THR A 164 11.39 -5.98 11.01
CA THR A 164 11.10 -5.08 12.12
C THR A 164 12.40 -4.70 12.86
N GLY A 165 13.24 -3.91 12.20
CA GLY A 165 14.30 -3.14 12.87
C GLY A 165 13.73 -1.92 13.60
N SER A 166 14.49 -1.36 14.54
CA SER A 166 14.12 -0.07 15.15
C SER A 166 13.98 1.00 14.07
N PHE A 167 12.85 1.70 14.05
CA PHE A 167 12.55 2.75 13.08
C PHE A 167 12.53 4.10 13.78
N ASP A 168 13.31 5.05 13.27
CA ASP A 168 13.24 6.45 13.73
C ASP A 168 11.97 7.09 13.17
N THR A 169 10.96 7.21 14.02
CA THR A 169 9.67 7.81 13.67
C THR A 169 9.72 9.32 13.48
N ALA A 170 10.82 10.00 13.85
CA ALA A 170 10.93 11.45 13.77
C ALA A 170 11.57 11.92 12.46
N GLN A 171 12.56 11.20 11.95
CA GLN A 171 13.34 11.62 10.77
C GLN A 171 13.45 10.52 9.70
N GLY A 172 13.07 9.28 10.02
CA GLY A 172 13.19 8.15 9.10
C GLY A 172 12.13 8.17 8.01
N VAL A 173 12.57 8.05 6.75
CA VAL A 173 11.67 7.68 5.66
C VAL A 173 11.26 6.22 5.87
N PRO A 174 9.96 5.90 5.88
CA PRO A 174 9.53 4.54 6.18
C PRO A 174 9.97 3.60 5.05
N SER A 175 10.44 2.40 5.42
CA SER A 175 11.01 1.39 4.51
C SER A 175 10.09 0.18 4.29
N ASN A 176 9.01 0.06 5.06
CA ASN A 176 7.94 -0.90 4.81
C ASN A 176 6.53 -0.35 5.14
N THR A 177 5.50 -1.03 4.63
CA THR A 177 4.09 -0.65 4.78
C THR A 177 3.64 -0.44 6.24
N LEU A 178 4.25 -1.13 7.21
CA LEU A 178 3.88 -0.94 8.62
C LEU A 178 4.46 0.35 9.20
N GLN A 179 5.69 0.72 8.81
CA GLN A 179 6.27 2.02 9.16
C GLN A 179 5.47 3.16 8.50
N ALA A 180 5.01 2.97 7.25
CA ALA A 180 4.07 3.87 6.58
C ALA A 180 2.82 4.13 7.43
N LEU A 181 2.14 3.02 7.76
CA LEU A 181 0.94 3.06 8.57
C LEU A 181 1.25 3.67 9.94
N ARG A 182 2.46 3.50 10.47
CA ARG A 182 2.88 4.11 11.74
C ARG A 182 2.91 5.63 11.69
N LEU A 183 3.35 6.21 10.59
CA LEU A 183 3.50 7.66 10.42
C LEU A 183 2.20 8.35 9.97
N ASN A 184 1.26 7.62 9.38
CA ASN A 184 0.00 8.19 8.92
C ASN A 184 -1.11 8.09 9.99
N ASP A 185 -1.31 9.18 10.73
CA ASP A 185 -2.25 9.26 11.85
C ASP A 185 -3.70 9.09 11.41
N GLU A 186 -4.08 9.69 10.28
CA GLU A 186 -5.41 9.57 9.71
C GLU A 186 -5.71 8.12 9.31
N ALA A 187 -4.76 7.46 8.64
CA ALA A 187 -4.90 6.07 8.25
C ALA A 187 -5.01 5.14 9.46
N GLN A 188 -4.26 5.39 10.54
CA GLN A 188 -4.41 4.65 11.80
C GLN A 188 -5.77 4.85 12.43
N GLU A 189 -6.26 6.08 12.46
CA GLU A 189 -7.57 6.39 13.05
C GLU A 189 -8.69 5.70 12.26
N ARG A 190 -8.63 5.77 10.93
CA ARG A 190 -9.59 5.10 10.04
C ARG A 190 -9.53 3.59 10.17
N LEU A 191 -8.34 2.99 10.21
CA LEU A 191 -8.17 1.57 10.45
C LEU A 191 -8.74 1.17 11.82
N THR A 192 -8.44 1.95 12.86
CA THR A 192 -8.95 1.71 14.22
C THR A 192 -10.47 1.75 14.25
N LYS A 193 -11.09 2.75 13.61
CA LYS A 193 -12.55 2.89 13.53
C LYS A 193 -13.19 1.68 12.86
N GLU A 194 -12.64 1.22 11.74
CA GLU A 194 -13.16 0.02 11.05
C GLU A 194 -12.93 -1.26 11.86
N VAL A 195 -11.77 -1.42 12.49
CA VAL A 195 -11.49 -2.57 13.38
C VAL A 195 -12.47 -2.61 14.55
N LEU A 196 -12.69 -1.48 15.23
CA LEU A 196 -13.68 -1.37 16.31
C LEU A 196 -15.10 -1.71 15.85
N LYS A 197 -15.48 -1.22 14.67
CA LYS A 197 -16.80 -1.47 14.08
C LYS A 197 -17.01 -2.95 13.76
N VAL A 198 -16.00 -3.63 13.21
CA VAL A 198 -16.09 -5.03 12.78
C VAL A 198 -15.93 -5.98 13.97
N PHE A 199 -14.89 -5.80 14.76
CA PHE A 199 -14.51 -6.76 15.81
C PHE A 199 -15.06 -6.39 17.19
N ARG A 200 -15.72 -5.23 17.34
CA ARG A 200 -16.23 -4.68 18.61
C ARG A 200 -15.14 -4.50 19.68
N ARG A 201 -13.88 -4.52 19.26
CA ARG A 201 -12.68 -4.33 20.07
C ARG A 201 -11.66 -3.55 19.27
N GLY A 202 -10.87 -2.74 19.96
CA GLY A 202 -9.70 -2.12 19.37
C GLY A 202 -8.62 -3.18 19.19
N ALA A 203 -8.18 -3.40 17.95
CA ALA A 203 -6.98 -4.18 17.67
C ALA A 203 -6.02 -3.31 16.87
N TRP A 204 -4.75 -3.28 17.26
CA TRP A 204 -3.73 -2.53 16.55
C TRP A 204 -2.43 -3.30 16.46
N LEU A 205 -1.72 -3.05 15.37
CA LEU A 205 -0.39 -3.58 15.16
C LEU A 205 0.58 -2.84 16.10
N ASP A 206 1.35 -3.62 16.85
CA ASP A 206 2.43 -3.12 17.68
C ASP A 206 3.76 -3.45 17.03
N ILE A 207 4.39 -2.41 16.48
CA ILE A 207 5.72 -2.48 15.85
C ILE A 207 6.83 -2.01 16.79
N SER A 208 6.52 -1.65 18.04
CA SER A 208 7.52 -1.18 19.00
C SER A 208 8.37 -2.32 19.60
N GLY A 209 7.96 -3.57 19.43
CA GLY A 209 8.62 -4.75 19.99
C GLY A 209 9.92 -5.18 19.31
N GLY A 210 10.52 -4.33 18.48
CA GLY A 210 11.74 -4.66 17.74
C GLY A 210 11.51 -5.87 16.84
N ALA A 211 11.99 -7.04 17.23
CA ALA A 211 11.99 -8.27 16.42
C ALA A 211 10.64 -9.01 16.28
N SER A 212 9.54 -8.47 16.83
CA SER A 212 8.22 -9.12 16.72
C SER A 212 7.11 -8.13 16.38
N LEU A 213 6.28 -8.52 15.40
CA LEU A 213 5.02 -7.84 15.11
C LEU A 213 3.94 -8.34 16.08
N GLY A 214 3.58 -7.52 17.05
CA GLY A 214 2.51 -7.82 18.00
C GLY A 214 1.15 -7.34 17.50
N ILE A 215 0.08 -7.94 18.02
CA ILE A 215 -1.27 -7.35 17.96
C ILE A 215 -1.66 -7.01 19.39
N LYS A 216 -1.91 -5.73 19.66
CA LYS A 216 -2.48 -5.28 20.93
C LYS A 216 -4.00 -5.20 20.79
N ILE A 217 -4.70 -5.64 21.82
CA ILE A 217 -6.16 -5.69 21.88
C ILE A 217 -6.61 -4.86 23.09
N SER A 218 -7.63 -4.03 22.91
CA SER A 218 -8.32 -3.29 23.97
C SER A 218 -9.81 -3.31 23.73
N ASP A 219 -10.58 -3.32 24.82
CA ASP A 219 -12.02 -3.15 24.75
C ASP A 219 -12.43 -1.70 24.41
N ASP A 220 -11.55 -0.70 24.67
CA ASP A 220 -11.86 0.74 24.58
C ASP A 220 -11.26 1.46 23.34
N GLY A 221 -10.78 0.73 22.34
CA GLY A 221 -10.18 1.31 21.12
C GLY A 221 -8.74 1.83 21.28
N TYR A 222 -8.20 2.40 20.20
CA TYR A 222 -6.83 2.94 20.17
C TYR A 222 -6.82 4.39 20.67
N LYS A 223 -6.21 4.64 21.85
CA LYS A 223 -5.92 6.00 22.34
C LYS A 223 -4.43 6.27 22.16
N ARG A 224 -4.08 7.07 21.14
CA ARG A 224 -2.72 7.62 21.00
C ARG A 224 -2.51 8.66 22.09
N GLY A 225 -1.60 8.39 23.03
CA GLY A 225 -1.06 9.42 23.91
C GLY A 225 -2.04 10.12 24.85
N LEU A 226 -2.55 9.40 25.86
CA LEU A 226 -2.84 9.99 27.17
C LEU A 226 -2.20 9.12 28.25
N ARG A 227 -0.91 8.86 28.12
CA ARG A 227 -0.10 8.37 29.23
C ARG A 227 1.18 9.17 29.24
N LYS A 228 1.26 10.13 30.17
CA LYS A 228 2.54 10.62 30.67
C LYS A 228 3.37 9.37 31.01
N PHE A 229 4.63 9.35 30.59
CA PHE A 229 5.61 8.39 31.07
C PHE A 229 5.45 8.24 32.59
N GLY A 230 5.05 7.05 33.07
CA GLY A 230 5.00 6.75 34.51
C GLY A 230 3.69 6.17 35.08
N GLN A 231 2.58 6.05 34.35
CA GLN A 231 1.37 5.39 34.88
C GLN A 231 1.12 4.03 34.20
N CYS A 232 1.70 3.00 34.81
CA CYS A 232 1.30 1.60 34.66
C CYS A 232 -0.08 1.41 35.32
N ASP A 233 -1.15 1.44 34.53
CA ASP A 233 -2.29 0.61 34.90
C ASP A 233 -1.84 -0.83 34.82
N LYS A 234 -2.15 -1.62 35.84
CA LYS A 234 -1.78 -3.04 35.93
C LYS A 234 -2.27 -3.76 34.66
N TRP A 235 -1.35 -4.06 33.77
CA TRP A 235 -1.57 -4.98 32.66
C TRP A 235 -1.42 -6.38 33.22
N GLU A 236 -2.51 -7.15 33.26
CA GLU A 236 -2.39 -8.58 33.54
C GLU A 236 -1.59 -9.23 32.40
N PRO A 237 -0.53 -9.99 32.70
CA PRO A 237 0.19 -10.74 31.68
C PRO A 237 -0.75 -11.82 31.14
N GLY A 238 -1.30 -11.59 29.94
CA GLY A 238 -1.99 -12.61 29.18
C GLY A 238 -1.00 -13.69 28.75
N PHE A 239 -0.95 -14.76 29.54
CA PHE A 239 -0.12 -15.95 29.37
C PHE A 239 -0.04 -16.47 27.92
N THR A 240 1.18 -16.56 27.39
CA THR A 240 1.51 -17.51 26.33
C THR A 240 2.34 -18.63 26.93
N ASN A 241 1.87 -19.87 26.80
CA ASN A 241 2.69 -21.06 27.02
C ASN A 241 3.02 -21.63 25.64
N ALA A 242 4.24 -22.16 25.48
CA ALA A 242 4.89 -22.57 24.23
C ALA A 242 4.18 -23.66 23.39
N THR A 243 2.91 -23.98 23.61
CA THR A 243 2.19 -25.07 22.91
C THR A 243 0.86 -24.68 22.28
N GLY A 244 0.50 -23.39 22.22
CA GLY A 244 -0.48 -22.88 21.24
C GLY A 244 -1.91 -23.46 21.33
N ARG A 245 -2.42 -23.83 22.51
CA ARG A 245 -3.85 -24.16 22.69
C ARG A 245 -4.61 -23.11 23.49
N TRP A 246 -5.71 -22.64 22.92
CA TRP A 246 -6.69 -21.79 23.58
C TRP A 246 -7.50 -22.60 24.60
N ARG A 247 -7.58 -22.12 25.86
CA ARG A 247 -8.58 -22.61 26.83
C ARG A 247 -9.70 -21.59 26.96
N HIS A 248 -10.94 -22.03 26.75
CA HIS A 248 -12.13 -21.29 27.16
C HIS A 248 -12.18 -21.19 28.69
N LYS A 249 -12.35 -19.97 29.24
CA LYS A 249 -12.70 -19.80 30.65
C LYS A 249 -14.14 -20.29 30.85
N GLY A 250 -14.28 -21.40 31.57
CA GLY A 250 -15.57 -21.82 32.12
C GLY A 250 -16.05 -20.82 33.17
N ALA A 251 -17.32 -20.47 33.08
CA ALA A 251 -18.05 -19.73 34.10
C ALA A 251 -17.99 -20.47 35.43
N ARG A 252 -17.78 -19.75 36.53
CA ARG A 252 -18.33 -20.12 37.83
C ARG A 252 -18.89 -18.90 38.54
N GLN A 253 -20.04 -19.19 39.14
CA GLN A 253 -20.97 -18.37 39.90
C GLN A 253 -20.32 -17.68 41.09
#